data_AF-A0A063BU16-F1
#
_entry.id   AF-A0A063BU16-F1
#
_cell.length_a   1.000
_cell.length_b   1.000
_cell.length_c   1.000
_cell.angle_alpha   90.00
_cell.angle_beta   90.00
_cell.angle_gamma   90.00
#
_symmetry.space_group_name_H-M   'P 1'
#
loop_
_entity.id
_entity.type
_entity.pdbx_description
1 polymer ?
#
loop_
_entity_poly.entity_id
_entity_poly.type
_entity_poly.pdbx_seq_one_letter_code
_entity_poly.pdbx_strand_id
1 'polypeptide(L)'
;MIKYIYEDMGLDDISLMDLRDLDSPAALGPNLIMLFATARNERHLHVSSGRFVRWLKRGFKVEARADGLIGPGELKTKLRRMRKKAKLMGTNTMILPGGDNGISTGWVCVNFSTSDAVSDESVSYDDSGRFSGFGAAPTGTTVVVQCMTEPRRIELDLETLWQGILRRSLEQTIKMKGQAVPERRELESMLSSRIQLPNTASAVQWQKMQQASQQRRYFSASARALQTRVEGPSLPTRSADLESDDQTTNAELGLAELGSLAAQLTNLLTSGTSLTPEVVENLVLAIFQATSAEGEALLRLQLVDRLLLTAEERGMAVQSINMLVSLIEAVVSSPAYGPQLERAQRNLEYLLLSMRKPLEHSQTMRLMTAYAGRRAWDRFWDTFRAPARFCIPRPAEMYELVYRVLASTRDSKQCIDALRWVYPEMLKEVPPVYPTGMVYTWLKACILVADPAAEDLLHNPPPADSLDTIGKRRLKRREFVGVLKGVEDLHQHFVGQEARAERARALNRLYTGHVAPE
;
A
#
# COMPACT_ATOMS: atom_id res chain seq x y z
N MET A 1 19.10 -15.72 14.82
CA MET A 1 17.75 -16.23 14.52
C MET A 1 16.67 -15.15 14.74
N ILE A 2 16.50 -14.61 15.95
CA ILE A 2 15.42 -13.64 16.26
C ILE A 2 15.42 -12.43 15.32
N LYS A 3 16.59 -11.86 15.02
CA LYS A 3 16.75 -10.79 14.02
C LYS A 3 16.16 -11.14 12.64
N TYR A 4 16.37 -12.37 12.16
CA TYR A 4 15.82 -12.86 10.89
C TYR A 4 14.30 -13.00 10.95
N ILE A 5 13.77 -13.46 12.09
CA ILE A 5 12.32 -13.60 12.31
C ILE A 5 11.64 -12.22 12.28
N TYR A 6 12.28 -11.20 12.84
CA TYR A 6 11.75 -9.84 12.83
C TYR A 6 11.91 -9.14 11.48
N GLU A 7 13.14 -9.04 10.95
CA GLU A 7 13.45 -8.23 9.77
C GLU A 7 13.05 -8.92 8.45
N ASP A 8 13.44 -10.19 8.26
CA ASP A 8 13.30 -10.88 6.97
C ASP A 8 11.99 -11.67 6.86
N MET A 9 11.51 -12.24 7.97
CA MET A 9 10.20 -12.89 8.00
C MET A 9 9.05 -11.90 8.23
N GLY A 10 9.34 -10.71 8.78
CA GLY A 10 8.35 -9.67 9.05
C GLY A 10 7.25 -10.12 10.02
N LEU A 11 7.61 -10.93 11.03
CA LEU A 11 6.67 -11.35 12.06
C LEU A 11 6.66 -10.36 13.22
N ASP A 12 5.45 -10.06 13.68
CA ASP A 12 5.17 -9.09 14.74
C ASP A 12 4.97 -9.81 16.08
N ASP A 13 4.99 -9.05 17.18
CA ASP A 13 4.70 -9.52 18.55
C ASP A 13 5.44 -10.80 18.95
N ILE A 14 6.76 -10.78 18.81
CA ILE A 14 7.60 -11.93 19.15
C ILE A 14 7.68 -12.10 20.67
N SER A 15 7.19 -13.22 21.20
CA SER A 15 7.41 -13.62 22.61
C SER A 15 8.34 -14.82 22.70
N LEU A 16 9.31 -14.74 23.61
CA LEU A 16 10.30 -15.79 23.85
C LEU A 16 10.06 -16.38 25.25
N MET A 17 9.89 -17.70 25.32
CA MET A 17 9.76 -18.47 26.55
C MET A 17 10.93 -19.42 26.69
N ASP A 18 11.69 -19.24 27.76
CA ASP A 18 12.75 -20.17 28.16
C ASP A 18 12.16 -21.28 29.03
N LEU A 19 12.06 -22.49 28.48
CA LEU A 19 11.46 -23.68 29.09
C LEU A 19 12.52 -24.75 29.39
N ARG A 20 13.79 -24.38 29.53
CA ARG A 20 14.88 -25.33 29.78
C ARG A 20 14.82 -25.99 31.16
N ASP A 21 14.27 -25.29 32.15
CA ASP A 21 14.18 -25.76 33.54
C ASP A 21 12.89 -26.56 33.84
N LEU A 22 12.34 -27.21 32.82
CA LEU A 22 11.19 -28.11 33.00
C LEU A 22 11.66 -29.42 33.63
N ASP A 23 11.06 -29.79 34.77
CA ASP A 23 11.38 -30.99 35.55
C ASP A 23 11.08 -32.29 34.77
N SER A 24 10.02 -32.25 33.94
CA SER A 24 9.78 -33.27 32.92
C SER A 24 10.01 -32.69 31.53
N PRO A 25 10.87 -33.31 30.70
CA PRO A 25 11.09 -32.81 29.34
C PRO A 25 9.78 -32.87 28.57
N ALA A 26 9.44 -31.77 27.90
CA ALA A 26 8.27 -31.73 27.04
C ALA A 26 8.41 -32.74 25.90
N ALA A 27 7.29 -33.24 25.37
CA ALA A 27 7.26 -34.15 24.22
C ALA A 27 7.90 -33.58 22.93
N LEU A 28 8.28 -32.30 22.94
CA LEU A 28 8.98 -31.60 21.87
C LEU A 28 10.50 -31.78 21.92
N GLY A 29 11.05 -32.18 23.07
CA GLY A 29 12.47 -32.48 23.26
C GLY A 29 13.09 -31.84 24.52
N PRO A 30 14.36 -32.16 24.80
CA PRO A 30 15.11 -31.64 25.93
C PRO A 30 15.45 -30.15 25.75
N ASN A 31 15.62 -29.44 26.87
CA ASN A 31 16.01 -28.02 26.93
C ASN A 31 15.25 -27.14 25.92
N LEU A 32 13.93 -27.04 26.11
CA LEU A 32 13.04 -26.39 25.17
C LEU A 32 13.16 -24.85 25.23
N ILE A 33 13.32 -24.23 24.07
CA ILE A 33 13.14 -22.78 23.89
C ILE A 33 11.97 -22.59 22.92
N MET A 34 10.92 -21.91 23.38
CA MET A 34 9.71 -21.67 22.60
C MET A 34 9.61 -20.20 22.21
N LEU A 35 9.33 -19.94 20.94
CA LEU A 35 9.19 -18.61 20.40
C LEU A 35 7.85 -18.49 19.69
N PHE A 36 7.02 -17.54 20.09
CA PHE A 36 5.75 -17.24 19.44
C PHE A 36 5.89 -15.98 18.62
N ALA A 37 5.26 -15.94 17.45
CA ALA A 37 5.28 -14.78 16.59
C ALA A 37 3.98 -14.68 15.77
N THR A 38 3.48 -13.45 15.59
CA THR A 38 2.27 -13.16 14.82
C THR A 38 2.62 -12.87 13.36
N ALA A 39 1.90 -13.51 12.44
CA ALA A 39 1.92 -13.25 11.02
C ALA A 39 0.71 -12.41 10.59
N ARG A 40 0.93 -11.48 9.65
CA ARG A 40 -0.11 -10.59 9.09
C ARG A 40 -1.30 -11.30 8.47
N ASN A 41 -1.09 -12.43 7.80
CA ASN A 41 -2.13 -13.26 7.19
C ASN A 41 -1.62 -14.70 6.92
N GLU A 42 -2.51 -15.62 6.56
CA GLU A 42 -2.16 -17.02 6.29
C GLU A 42 -1.18 -17.19 5.13
N ARG A 43 -1.30 -16.36 4.09
CA ARG A 43 -0.36 -16.37 2.95
C ARG A 43 1.05 -15.97 3.40
N HIS A 44 1.14 -14.92 4.22
CA HIS A 44 2.38 -14.44 4.81
C HIS A 44 2.99 -15.52 5.69
N LEU A 45 2.19 -16.16 6.55
CA LEU A 45 2.58 -17.27 7.40
C LEU A 45 3.21 -18.44 6.62
N HIS A 46 2.56 -18.88 5.53
CA HIS A 46 3.09 -19.96 4.69
C HIS A 46 4.40 -19.56 3.99
N VAL A 47 4.47 -18.35 3.44
CA VAL A 47 5.66 -17.87 2.71
C VAL A 47 6.84 -17.67 3.66
N SER A 48 6.62 -17.05 4.81
CA SER A 48 7.66 -16.76 5.80
C SER A 48 8.18 -18.05 6.44
N SER A 49 7.31 -18.95 6.87
CA SER A 49 7.71 -20.24 7.46
C SER A 49 8.48 -21.11 6.45
N GLY A 50 8.03 -21.15 5.20
CA GLY A 50 8.76 -21.88 4.15
C GLY A 50 10.12 -21.26 3.81
N ARG A 51 10.25 -19.93 3.88
CA ARG A 51 11.56 -19.24 3.75
C ARG A 51 12.48 -19.56 4.91
N PHE A 52 11.95 -19.55 6.13
CA PHE A 52 12.70 -19.83 7.36
C PHE A 52 13.33 -21.22 7.37
N VAL A 53 12.56 -22.27 7.03
CA VAL A 53 13.09 -23.65 6.93
C VAL A 53 14.24 -23.73 5.91
N ARG A 54 14.10 -23.08 4.76
CA ARG A 54 15.17 -23.05 3.73
C ARG A 54 16.38 -22.25 4.18
N TRP A 55 16.17 -21.17 4.94
CA TRP A 55 17.24 -20.35 5.50
C TRP A 55 18.05 -21.13 6.54
N LEU A 56 17.39 -21.84 7.46
CA LEU A 56 18.04 -22.74 8.43
C LEU A 56 18.87 -23.82 7.73
N LYS A 57 18.31 -24.47 6.70
CA LYS A 57 19.00 -25.50 5.94
C LYS A 57 20.23 -24.97 5.17
N ARG A 58 20.13 -23.79 4.56
CA ARG A 58 21.23 -23.21 3.77
C ARG A 58 22.32 -22.58 4.62
N GLY A 59 21.95 -21.85 5.66
CA GLY A 59 22.89 -21.10 6.50
C GLY A 59 23.58 -21.98 7.55
N PHE A 60 22.81 -22.84 8.22
CA PHE A 60 23.26 -23.55 9.42
C PHE A 60 23.28 -25.07 9.27
N LYS A 61 22.88 -25.60 8.10
CA LYS A 61 22.74 -27.04 7.84
C LYS A 61 21.84 -27.77 8.84
N VAL A 62 20.95 -27.04 9.50
CA VAL A 62 19.97 -27.59 10.45
C VAL A 62 18.73 -28.02 9.69
N GLU A 63 18.29 -29.25 9.91
CA GLU A 63 17.04 -29.76 9.36
C GLU A 63 15.88 -29.40 10.29
N ALA A 64 15.08 -28.41 9.88
CA ALA A 64 13.87 -28.03 10.59
C ALA A 64 12.64 -28.72 10.02
N ARG A 65 11.74 -29.23 10.88
CA ARG A 65 10.43 -29.74 10.46
C ARG A 65 9.38 -28.66 10.72
N ALA A 66 8.62 -28.32 9.69
CA ALA A 66 7.55 -27.33 9.76
C ALA A 66 6.19 -28.01 9.65
N ASP A 67 5.57 -28.25 10.79
CA ASP A 67 4.21 -28.77 10.86
C ASP A 67 3.21 -27.68 10.48
N GLY A 68 2.21 -28.03 9.66
CA GLY A 68 1.29 -27.09 9.01
C GLY A 68 1.81 -26.49 7.69
N LEU A 69 3.08 -26.67 7.32
CA LEU A 69 3.58 -26.17 6.03
C LEU A 69 3.27 -27.15 4.89
N ILE A 70 2.40 -26.74 3.96
CA ILE A 70 2.03 -27.57 2.81
C ILE A 70 3.08 -27.47 1.69
N GLY A 71 3.59 -28.63 1.25
CA GLY A 71 4.54 -28.70 0.14
C GLY A 71 3.91 -28.42 -1.23
N PRO A 72 4.69 -27.97 -2.24
CA PRO A 72 4.16 -27.73 -3.60
C PRO A 72 3.50 -28.97 -4.24
N GLY A 73 4.04 -30.16 -3.99
CA GLY A 73 3.50 -31.43 -4.49
C GLY A 73 2.17 -31.81 -3.81
N GLU A 74 2.07 -31.60 -2.50
CA GLU A 74 0.86 -31.84 -1.72
C GLU A 74 -0.24 -30.86 -2.11
N LEU A 75 0.09 -29.57 -2.25
CA LEU A 75 -0.84 -28.54 -2.70
C LEU A 75 -1.37 -28.86 -4.11
N LYS A 76 -0.48 -29.22 -5.04
CA LYS A 76 -0.88 -29.63 -6.40
C LYS A 76 -1.82 -30.84 -6.37
N THR A 77 -1.56 -31.80 -5.49
CA THR A 77 -2.38 -33.00 -5.33
C THR A 77 -3.75 -32.66 -4.73
N LYS A 78 -3.81 -31.84 -3.67
CA LYS A 78 -5.06 -31.37 -3.06
C LYS A 78 -5.90 -30.56 -4.06
N LEU A 79 -5.31 -29.59 -4.76
CA LEU A 79 -5.99 -28.81 -5.81
C LEU A 79 -6.50 -29.71 -6.95
N ARG A 80 -5.71 -30.71 -7.37
CA ARG A 80 -6.15 -31.68 -8.40
C ARG A 80 -7.34 -32.51 -7.92
N ARG A 81 -7.32 -32.99 -6.67
CA ARG A 81 -8.44 -33.75 -6.08
C ARG A 81 -9.70 -32.90 -5.98
N MET A 82 -9.56 -31.64 -5.54
CA MET A 82 -10.69 -30.69 -5.49
C MET A 82 -11.27 -30.42 -6.89
N ARG A 83 -10.44 -30.14 -7.90
CA ARG A 83 -10.92 -29.95 -9.28
C ARG A 83 -11.62 -31.19 -9.83
N LYS A 84 -11.11 -32.40 -9.54
CA LYS A 84 -11.76 -33.65 -9.94
C LYS A 84 -13.13 -33.82 -9.27
N LYS A 85 -13.23 -33.52 -7.97
CA LYS A 85 -14.48 -33.58 -7.21
C LYS A 85 -15.50 -32.57 -7.72
N ALA A 86 -15.08 -31.33 -7.96
CA ALA A 86 -15.93 -30.29 -8.54
C ALA A 86 -16.43 -30.67 -9.95
N LYS A 87 -15.55 -31.22 -10.80
CA LYS A 87 -15.93 -31.72 -12.13
C LYS A 87 -16.95 -32.86 -12.05
N LEU A 88 -16.83 -33.76 -11.07
CA LEU A 88 -17.76 -34.88 -10.87
C LEU A 88 -19.12 -34.42 -10.35
N MET A 89 -19.15 -33.38 -9.50
CA MET A 89 -20.38 -32.84 -8.89
C MET A 89 -21.15 -31.86 -9.81
N GLY A 90 -20.67 -31.60 -11.03
CA GLY A 90 -21.35 -30.75 -12.01
C GLY A 90 -21.48 -29.27 -11.60
N THR A 91 -20.84 -28.86 -10.50
CA THR A 91 -20.90 -27.49 -9.98
C THR A 91 -19.88 -26.62 -10.71
N ASN A 92 -20.31 -25.44 -11.19
CA ASN A 92 -19.40 -24.45 -11.77
C ASN A 92 -18.24 -24.17 -10.79
N THR A 93 -17.02 -24.14 -11.33
CA THR A 93 -15.72 -24.15 -10.64
C THR A 93 -15.43 -22.98 -9.69
N MET A 94 -16.42 -22.14 -9.38
CA MET A 94 -16.30 -20.99 -8.48
C MET A 94 -16.90 -21.19 -7.09
N ILE A 95 -17.75 -22.21 -6.90
CA ILE A 95 -18.27 -22.53 -5.57
C ILE A 95 -17.50 -23.75 -5.09
N LEU A 96 -16.35 -23.53 -4.43
CA LEU A 96 -15.79 -24.59 -3.60
C LEU A 96 -16.88 -24.99 -2.60
N PRO A 97 -17.21 -26.29 -2.46
CA PRO A 97 -18.16 -26.70 -1.43
C PRO A 97 -17.61 -26.21 -0.08
N GLY A 98 -18.40 -25.38 0.60
CA GLY A 98 -18.03 -24.74 1.86
C GLY A 98 -17.61 -25.81 2.86
N GLY A 99 -16.31 -25.87 3.15
CA GLY A 99 -15.70 -26.86 4.01
C GLY A 99 -14.20 -26.63 4.11
N ASP A 100 -13.62 -27.05 5.23
CA ASP A 100 -12.18 -26.99 5.44
C ASP A 100 -11.48 -28.02 4.54
N ASN A 101 -10.75 -27.52 3.54
CA ASN A 101 -9.99 -28.35 2.60
C ASN A 101 -8.57 -28.67 3.10
N GLY A 102 -8.22 -28.19 4.31
CA GLY A 102 -6.89 -28.31 4.89
C GLY A 102 -5.81 -27.71 3.99
N ILE A 103 -6.13 -26.62 3.29
CA ILE A 103 -5.21 -25.86 2.42
C ILE A 103 -4.81 -24.54 3.08
N SER A 104 -5.75 -23.90 3.77
CA SER A 104 -5.44 -22.81 4.70
C SER A 104 -5.05 -23.38 6.04
N THR A 105 -3.97 -22.88 6.61
CA THR A 105 -3.71 -23.01 8.05
C THR A 105 -3.37 -21.65 8.63
N GLY A 106 -3.92 -21.38 9.81
CA GLY A 106 -3.58 -20.21 10.63
C GLY A 106 -2.40 -20.45 11.58
N TRP A 107 -1.80 -21.63 11.58
CA TRP A 107 -0.71 -22.00 12.48
C TRP A 107 0.33 -22.88 11.77
N VAL A 108 1.61 -22.53 11.93
CA VAL A 108 2.76 -23.32 11.48
C VAL A 108 3.76 -23.43 12.63
N CYS A 109 4.13 -24.66 12.97
CA CYS A 109 5.09 -24.96 14.03
C CYS A 109 6.40 -25.44 13.41
N VAL A 110 7.47 -24.67 13.55
CA VAL A 110 8.80 -25.03 13.06
C VAL A 110 9.64 -25.52 14.23
N ASN A 111 9.96 -26.80 14.25
CA ASN A 111 10.86 -27.40 15.24
C ASN A 111 12.23 -27.70 14.63
N PHE A 112 13.27 -27.52 15.43
CA PHE A 112 14.61 -28.01 15.12
C PHE A 112 15.42 -28.15 16.41
N SER A 113 16.34 -29.11 16.42
CA SER A 113 17.27 -29.32 17.52
C SER A 113 18.65 -28.81 17.12
N THR A 114 19.31 -28.10 18.03
CA THR A 114 20.74 -27.83 17.94
C THR A 114 21.45 -28.86 18.81
N SER A 115 21.86 -29.97 18.20
CA SER A 115 22.75 -30.94 18.84
C SER A 115 24.13 -30.73 18.26
N ASP A 116 25.04 -30.16 19.05
CA ASP A 116 26.46 -30.46 18.83
C ASP A 116 26.62 -31.95 19.14
N ALA A 117 27.35 -32.67 18.29
CA ALA A 117 27.62 -34.09 18.44
C ALA A 117 28.61 -34.37 19.60
N VAL A 118 28.37 -33.77 20.76
CA VAL A 118 29.04 -34.08 22.01
C VAL A 118 27.96 -34.65 22.92
N SER A 119 27.78 -35.97 22.82
CA SER A 119 27.05 -36.76 23.79
C SER A 119 27.71 -36.54 25.14
N ASP A 120 27.10 -35.72 25.99
CA ASP A 120 27.49 -35.65 27.39
C ASP A 120 27.07 -36.99 28.01
N GLU A 121 28.03 -37.89 28.18
CA GLU A 121 27.82 -39.20 28.80
C GLU A 121 27.54 -39.00 30.29
N SER A 122 26.28 -38.72 30.65
CA SER A 122 25.84 -38.88 32.02
C SER A 122 25.73 -40.37 32.32
N VAL A 123 26.81 -40.91 32.87
CA VAL A 123 26.91 -42.30 33.32
C VAL A 123 26.02 -42.50 34.55
N SER A 124 24.92 -43.23 34.42
CA SER A 124 24.08 -43.63 35.57
C SER A 124 24.65 -44.87 36.25
N TYR A 125 24.98 -44.75 37.53
CA TYR A 125 25.36 -45.86 38.39
C TYR A 125 24.26 -46.13 39.41
N ASP A 126 23.91 -47.40 39.60
CA ASP A 126 23.01 -47.80 40.68
C ASP A 126 23.71 -47.62 42.06
N ASP A 127 22.96 -47.64 43.17
CA ASP A 127 23.50 -47.59 44.56
C ASP A 127 24.54 -48.69 44.89
N SER A 128 24.74 -49.65 43.98
CA SER A 128 25.77 -50.70 44.05
C SER A 128 27.01 -50.45 43.18
N GLY A 129 27.15 -49.26 42.57
CA GLY A 129 28.30 -48.87 41.75
C GLY A 129 28.40 -49.58 40.40
N ARG A 130 27.36 -50.31 39.98
CA ARG A 130 27.29 -50.94 38.65
C ARG A 130 26.63 -49.99 37.64
N PHE A 131 27.22 -49.94 36.44
CA PHE A 131 26.68 -49.22 35.30
C PHE A 131 25.34 -49.84 34.89
N SER A 132 24.25 -49.09 34.99
CA SER A 132 22.93 -49.53 34.56
C SER A 132 22.21 -48.34 33.90
N GLY A 133 21.90 -48.51 32.62
CA GLY A 133 21.26 -47.50 31.76
C GLY A 133 21.63 -47.67 30.29
N PHE A 134 20.63 -47.82 29.41
CA PHE A 134 20.84 -47.79 27.96
C PHE A 134 20.88 -46.35 27.46
N GLY A 135 22.09 -45.79 27.36
CA GLY A 135 22.35 -44.49 26.73
C GLY A 135 21.98 -43.27 27.58
N ALA A 136 22.83 -42.25 27.54
CA ALA A 136 22.55 -40.96 28.17
C ALA A 136 21.39 -40.25 27.46
N ALA A 137 20.58 -39.51 28.23
CA ALA A 137 19.53 -38.67 27.66
C ALA A 137 20.18 -37.64 26.70
N PRO A 138 19.65 -37.46 25.48
CA PRO A 138 20.24 -36.53 24.53
C PRO A 138 20.25 -35.11 25.12
N THR A 139 21.43 -34.53 25.36
CA THR A 139 21.64 -33.19 25.90
C THR A 139 21.59 -32.12 24.80
N GLY A 140 20.54 -32.16 23.98
CA GLY A 140 20.29 -31.15 22.94
C GLY A 140 19.45 -29.98 23.47
N THR A 141 19.55 -28.81 22.85
CA THR A 141 18.55 -27.74 22.99
C THR A 141 17.59 -27.81 21.82
N THR A 142 16.30 -28.00 22.09
CA THR A 142 15.26 -27.92 21.06
C THR A 142 14.70 -26.52 20.99
N VAL A 143 14.70 -25.94 19.79
CA VAL A 143 14.08 -24.65 19.53
C VAL A 143 12.80 -24.87 18.73
N VAL A 144 11.70 -24.31 19.22
CA VAL A 144 10.38 -24.38 18.59
C VAL A 144 9.91 -22.97 18.29
N VAL A 145 9.67 -22.68 17.02
CA VAL A 145 9.14 -21.41 16.55
C VAL A 145 7.69 -21.62 16.10
N GLN A 146 6.76 -21.06 16.85
CA GLN A 146 5.33 -21.10 16.59
C GLN A 146 4.89 -19.81 15.90
N CYS A 147 4.62 -19.92 14.61
CA CYS A 147 4.11 -18.81 13.81
C CYS A 147 2.59 -18.96 13.67
N MET A 148 1.84 -17.95 14.05
CA MET A 148 0.37 -17.97 14.01
C MET A 148 -0.18 -16.70 13.37
N THR A 149 -1.39 -16.76 12.81
CA THR A 149 -2.16 -15.55 12.55
C THR A 149 -2.76 -15.03 13.85
N GLU A 150 -2.98 -13.72 13.93
CA GLU A 150 -3.57 -13.07 15.11
C GLU A 150 -4.85 -13.76 15.63
N PRO A 151 -5.88 -14.06 14.79
CA PRO A 151 -7.08 -14.76 15.29
C PRO A 151 -6.76 -16.15 15.85
N ARG A 152 -5.81 -16.87 15.25
CA ARG A 152 -5.45 -18.22 15.69
C ARG A 152 -4.62 -18.22 16.97
N ARG A 153 -3.81 -17.19 17.18
CA ARG A 153 -3.02 -16.98 18.40
C ARG A 153 -3.93 -16.74 19.61
N ILE A 154 -4.96 -15.90 19.43
CA ILE A 154 -5.96 -15.63 20.48
C ILE A 154 -6.80 -16.89 20.77
N GLU A 155 -7.18 -17.65 19.75
CA GLU A 155 -7.99 -18.87 19.92
C GLU A 155 -7.25 -19.98 20.69
N LEU A 156 -5.98 -20.21 20.36
CA LEU A 156 -5.20 -21.30 20.96
C LEU A 156 -4.58 -20.91 22.31
N ASP A 157 -4.26 -19.63 22.50
CA ASP A 157 -3.65 -19.05 23.70
C ASP A 157 -2.58 -19.95 24.37
N LEU A 158 -1.64 -20.43 23.54
CA LEU A 158 -0.60 -21.34 24.00
C LEU A 158 0.35 -20.67 25.00
N GLU A 159 0.43 -19.35 24.98
CA GLU A 159 1.29 -18.59 25.89
C GLU A 159 0.86 -18.75 27.34
N THR A 160 -0.43 -18.60 27.64
CA THR A 160 -0.93 -18.79 29.02
C THR A 160 -0.83 -20.26 29.45
N LEU A 161 -1.04 -21.19 28.51
CA LEU A 161 -0.89 -22.63 28.75
C LEU A 161 0.54 -22.97 29.21
N TRP A 162 1.54 -22.56 28.43
CA TRP A 162 2.95 -22.87 28.74
C TRP A 162 3.45 -22.10 29.97
N GLN A 163 2.96 -20.88 30.21
CA GLN A 163 3.19 -20.17 31.46
C GLN A 163 2.68 -20.96 32.68
N GLY A 164 1.47 -21.52 32.59
CA GLY A 164 0.88 -22.35 33.64
C GLY A 164 1.62 -23.67 33.86
N ILE A 165 2.19 -24.26 32.81
CA ILE A 165 3.04 -25.46 32.91
C ILE A 165 4.38 -25.12 33.57
N LEU A 166 5.06 -24.06 33.12
CA LEU A 166 6.33 -23.61 33.68
C LEU A 166 6.19 -23.25 35.17
N ARG A 167 5.12 -22.54 35.54
CA ARG A 167 4.78 -22.23 36.92
C ARG A 167 4.72 -23.48 37.80
N ARG A 168 3.96 -24.49 37.38
CA ARG A 168 3.81 -25.76 38.11
C ARG A 168 5.15 -26.49 38.25
N SER A 169 5.94 -26.51 37.18
CA SER A 169 7.28 -27.12 37.19
C SER A 169 8.23 -26.43 38.19
N LEU A 170 8.21 -25.10 38.24
CA LEU A 170 9.02 -24.34 39.20
C LEU A 170 8.57 -24.61 40.63
N GLU A 171 7.25 -24.63 40.90
CA GLU A 171 6.71 -24.98 42.21
C GLU A 171 7.12 -26.39 42.64
N GLN A 172 7.10 -27.36 41.73
CA GLN A 172 7.54 -28.74 41.99
C GLN A 172 9.05 -28.81 42.26
N THR A 173 9.86 -28.12 41.46
CA THR A 173 11.31 -28.07 41.63
C THR A 173 11.70 -27.50 42.99
N ILE A 174 11.03 -26.43 43.44
CA ILE A 174 11.30 -25.78 44.73
C ILE A 174 10.86 -26.69 45.89
N LYS A 175 9.70 -27.36 45.76
CA LYS A 175 9.26 -28.38 46.73
C LYS A 175 10.24 -29.53 46.85
N MET A 176 10.75 -30.05 45.72
CA MET A 176 11.74 -31.12 45.70
C MET A 176 13.09 -30.70 46.32
N LYS A 177 13.45 -29.41 46.22
CA LYS A 177 14.64 -28.84 46.87
C LYS A 177 14.46 -28.53 48.36
N GLY A 178 13.29 -28.83 48.94
CA GLY A 178 13.03 -28.68 50.38
C GLY A 178 12.89 -27.23 50.87
N GLN A 179 12.66 -26.28 49.96
CA GLN A 179 12.43 -24.88 50.31
C GLN A 179 10.94 -24.60 50.55
N ALA A 180 10.63 -23.62 51.41
CA ALA A 180 9.26 -23.20 51.67
C ALA A 180 8.57 -22.69 50.38
N VAL A 181 7.25 -22.91 50.27
CA VAL A 181 6.49 -22.50 49.09
C VAL A 181 6.66 -20.99 48.90
N PRO A 182 7.23 -20.53 47.78
CA PRO A 182 7.54 -19.12 47.56
C PRO A 182 6.25 -18.31 47.50
N GLU A 183 6.32 -17.05 47.96
CA GLU A 183 5.19 -16.14 47.80
C GLU A 183 4.86 -15.94 46.32
N ARG A 184 3.57 -15.74 46.02
CA ARG A 184 3.06 -15.58 44.64
C ARG A 184 3.83 -14.54 43.82
N ARG A 185 4.34 -13.48 44.48
CA ARG A 185 5.11 -12.39 43.86
C ARG A 185 6.53 -12.80 43.46
N GLU A 186 7.21 -13.60 44.27
CA GLU A 186 8.55 -14.11 43.96
C GLU A 186 8.49 -15.06 42.77
N LEU A 187 7.45 -15.89 42.72
CA LEU A 187 7.22 -16.80 41.62
C LEU A 187 6.88 -16.07 40.31
N GLU A 188 6.10 -14.99 40.38
CA GLU A 188 5.85 -14.08 39.24
C GLU A 188 7.14 -13.37 38.77
N SER A 189 8.05 -13.01 39.69
CA SER A 189 9.37 -12.46 39.35
C SER A 189 10.25 -13.50 38.63
N MET A 190 10.25 -14.75 39.07
CA MET A 190 11.00 -15.82 38.40
C MET A 190 10.42 -16.10 37.01
N LEU A 191 9.10 -16.13 36.87
CA LEU A 191 8.42 -16.31 35.57
C LEU A 191 8.72 -15.17 34.59
N SER A 192 8.61 -13.92 35.04
CA SER A 192 8.89 -12.75 34.18
C SER A 192 10.35 -12.67 33.74
N SER A 193 11.31 -13.21 34.52
CA SER A 193 12.70 -13.32 34.07
C SER A 193 12.91 -14.32 32.92
N ARG A 194 12.02 -15.32 32.78
CA ARG A 194 12.10 -16.40 31.78
C ARG A 194 11.24 -16.15 30.55
N ILE A 195 10.36 -15.16 30.61
CA ILE A 195 9.44 -14.81 29.54
C ILE A 195 9.76 -13.40 29.09
N GLN A 196 10.26 -13.27 27.86
CA GLN A 196 10.35 -11.99 27.19
C GLN A 196 9.05 -11.78 26.42
N LEU A 197 8.09 -11.09 27.04
CA LEU A 197 6.91 -10.60 26.33
C LEU A 197 7.31 -9.39 25.47
N PRO A 198 6.76 -9.26 24.26
CA PRO A 198 6.97 -8.06 23.45
C PRO A 198 6.44 -6.87 24.23
N ASN A 199 7.33 -5.94 24.61
CA ASN A 199 6.94 -4.69 25.24
C ASN A 199 6.49 -3.73 24.14
N THR A 200 5.29 -3.96 23.60
CA THR A 200 4.68 -3.05 22.63
C THR A 200 4.25 -1.79 23.36
N ALA A 201 5.15 -0.81 23.44
CA ALA A 201 4.83 0.56 23.82
C ALA A 201 3.64 1.09 23.01
N SER A 202 3.50 0.63 21.76
CA SER A 202 2.37 0.88 20.87
C SER A 202 1.05 0.26 21.34
N ALA A 203 1.04 -0.97 21.88
CA ALA A 203 -0.19 -1.60 22.40
C ALA A 203 -0.68 -0.89 23.66
N VAL A 204 0.24 -0.55 24.58
CA VAL A 204 -0.08 0.27 25.76
C VAL A 204 -0.56 1.66 25.34
N GLN A 205 0.00 2.25 24.28
CA GLN A 205 -0.41 3.53 23.74
C GLN A 205 -1.80 3.46 23.07
N TRP A 206 -2.11 2.41 22.32
CA TRP A 206 -3.43 2.15 21.74
C TRP A 206 -4.49 1.88 22.79
N GLN A 207 -4.14 1.13 23.84
CA GLN A 207 -5.04 0.81 24.95
C GLN A 207 -5.31 2.07 25.81
N LYS A 208 -4.29 2.91 26.05
CA LYS A 208 -4.45 4.24 26.66
C LYS A 208 -5.29 5.17 25.80
N MET A 209 -5.17 5.11 24.47
CA MET A 209 -5.97 5.91 23.54
C MET A 209 -7.43 5.46 23.51
N GLN A 210 -7.69 4.15 23.54
CA GLN A 210 -9.04 3.58 23.66
C GLN A 210 -9.68 3.94 25.01
N GLN A 211 -8.94 3.83 26.12
CA GLN A 211 -9.42 4.25 27.44
C GLN A 211 -9.68 5.76 27.50
N ALA A 212 -8.84 6.58 26.84
CA ALA A 212 -9.07 8.02 26.71
C ALA A 212 -10.31 8.33 25.86
N SER A 213 -10.63 7.51 24.85
CA SER A 213 -11.82 7.67 24.02
C SER A 213 -13.13 7.24 24.71
N GLN A 214 -13.04 6.36 25.70
CA GLN A 214 -14.19 5.92 26.51
C GLN A 214 -14.55 6.89 27.63
N GLN A 215 -13.66 7.81 27.98
CA GLN A 215 -14.00 8.93 28.87
C GLN A 215 -14.86 9.93 28.09
N ARG A 216 -16.18 9.90 28.34
CA ARG A 216 -17.11 10.98 27.94
C ARG A 216 -16.68 12.26 28.64
N ARG A 217 -15.86 13.08 27.98
CA ARG A 217 -15.59 14.45 28.42
C ARG A 217 -16.74 15.33 27.98
N TYR A 218 -17.41 15.95 28.94
CA TYR A 218 -18.19 17.15 28.69
C TYR A 218 -17.23 18.24 28.22
N PHE A 219 -17.40 18.73 27.00
CA PHE A 219 -16.61 19.84 26.49
C PHE A 219 -17.01 21.13 27.22
N SER A 220 -16.14 21.66 28.07
CA SER A 220 -16.18 23.08 28.46
C SER A 220 -15.29 23.85 27.50
N ALA A 221 -15.90 24.67 26.65
CA ALA A 221 -15.19 25.63 25.82
C ALA A 221 -14.81 26.85 26.68
N SER A 222 -13.54 26.92 27.08
CA SER A 222 -12.90 28.21 27.37
C SER A 222 -11.43 28.14 26.97
N ALA A 223 -11.17 28.59 25.75
CA ALA A 223 -9.82 28.80 25.26
C ALA A 223 -9.18 29.96 26.02
N ARG A 224 -8.16 29.67 26.85
CA ARG A 224 -7.23 30.69 27.34
C ARG A 224 -6.29 31.06 26.20
N ALA A 225 -6.51 32.23 25.61
CA ALA A 225 -5.55 32.88 24.73
C ALA A 225 -4.30 33.28 25.53
N LEU A 226 -3.15 32.82 25.09
CA LEU A 226 -1.85 33.26 25.61
C LEU A 226 -1.51 34.59 24.91
N GLN A 227 -1.68 35.71 25.63
CA GLN A 227 -1.34 37.04 25.12
C GLN A 227 0.18 37.26 25.20
N THR A 228 0.85 37.30 24.05
CA THR A 228 2.19 37.90 23.93
C THR A 228 2.06 39.42 23.85
N ARG A 229 2.51 40.08 24.91
CA ARG A 229 2.60 41.54 25.07
C ARG A 229 3.82 42.04 24.29
N VAL A 230 3.60 42.81 23.23
CA VAL A 230 4.63 43.62 22.57
C VAL A 230 4.22 45.08 22.72
N GLU A 231 5.01 45.81 23.49
CA GLU A 231 4.88 47.27 23.69
C GLU A 231 5.39 47.99 22.44
N GLY A 232 4.66 49.03 22.00
CA GLY A 232 5.01 49.87 20.85
C GLY A 232 6.23 50.78 21.11
N PRO A 233 6.60 51.63 20.13
CA PRO A 233 5.88 52.90 20.04
C PRO A 233 5.55 53.40 18.62
N SER A 234 4.44 54.14 18.58
CA SER A 234 3.81 54.91 17.50
C SER A 234 4.60 56.13 17.01
N LEU A 235 4.34 56.59 15.77
CA LEU A 235 4.16 58.01 15.32
C LEU A 235 4.00 58.10 13.75
N PRO A 236 3.50 59.21 13.13
CA PRO A 236 2.11 59.32 12.69
C PRO A 236 1.89 59.63 11.17
N THR A 237 0.64 59.38 10.76
CA THR A 237 -0.23 60.08 9.78
C THR A 237 0.37 60.88 8.62
N ARG A 238 -0.03 60.53 7.38
CA ARG A 238 -0.38 61.54 6.36
C ARG A 238 -1.39 61.00 5.35
N SER A 239 -2.57 61.61 5.37
CA SER A 239 -3.63 61.50 4.38
C SER A 239 -3.23 62.20 3.07
N ALA A 240 -3.54 61.56 1.95
CA ALA A 240 -3.76 62.23 0.67
C ALA A 240 -4.83 61.42 -0.07
N ASP A 241 -5.97 62.07 -0.28
CA ASP A 241 -7.03 61.67 -1.18
C ASP A 241 -6.49 61.44 -2.59
N LEU A 242 -7.09 60.52 -3.35
CA LEU A 242 -7.35 60.65 -4.80
C LEU A 242 -8.29 59.51 -5.23
N GLU A 243 -9.55 59.94 -5.43
CA GLU A 243 -10.48 59.63 -6.51
C GLU A 243 -10.65 58.19 -7.04
N SER A 244 -11.93 57.86 -7.14
CA SER A 244 -12.57 56.77 -7.87
C SER A 244 -12.05 56.55 -9.28
N ASP A 245 -11.83 55.28 -9.62
CA ASP A 245 -12.38 54.78 -10.89
C ASP A 245 -12.84 53.33 -10.72
N ASP A 246 -14.10 53.16 -11.09
CA ASP A 246 -14.80 51.90 -11.20
C ASP A 246 -14.48 51.32 -12.58
N GLN A 247 -14.47 49.98 -12.69
CA GLN A 247 -14.35 49.16 -13.91
C GLN A 247 -12.98 48.53 -14.21
N THR A 248 -13.08 47.20 -14.42
CA THR A 248 -12.14 46.26 -15.05
C THR A 248 -11.06 45.59 -14.16
N THR A 249 -11.47 44.62 -13.34
CA THR A 249 -10.59 43.52 -12.90
C THR A 249 -10.96 42.21 -13.59
N ASN A 250 -10.83 42.19 -14.92
CA ASN A 250 -10.64 40.98 -15.70
C ASN A 250 -9.43 41.26 -16.58
N ALA A 251 -8.36 40.47 -16.40
CA ALA A 251 -7.02 40.59 -17.00
C ALA A 251 -6.01 41.42 -16.19
N GLU A 252 -5.30 40.75 -15.27
CA GLU A 252 -3.84 40.78 -15.10
C GLU A 252 -3.44 39.98 -13.85
N LEU A 253 -3.59 38.65 -13.90
CA LEU A 253 -2.93 37.74 -12.95
C LEU A 253 -1.55 37.37 -13.51
N GLY A 254 -0.73 38.40 -13.73
CA GLY A 254 0.71 38.24 -13.98
C GLY A 254 1.42 38.01 -12.64
N LEU A 255 2.30 37.00 -12.60
CA LEU A 255 3.22 36.60 -11.52
C LEU A 255 3.39 37.63 -10.38
N ALA A 256 2.41 37.69 -9.46
CA ALA A 256 2.46 38.59 -8.32
C ALA A 256 3.47 38.05 -7.30
N GLU A 257 4.33 38.92 -6.78
CA GLU A 257 5.22 38.57 -5.67
C GLU A 257 4.38 38.15 -4.45
N LEU A 258 4.76 37.06 -3.79
CA LEU A 258 4.02 36.47 -2.67
C LEU A 258 3.66 37.50 -1.57
N GLY A 259 4.52 38.48 -1.33
CA GLY A 259 4.29 39.57 -0.37
C GLY A 259 3.16 40.53 -0.76
N SER A 260 3.08 40.91 -2.04
CA SER A 260 1.98 41.73 -2.56
C SER A 260 0.65 40.98 -2.48
N LEU A 261 0.67 39.70 -2.83
CA LEU A 261 -0.50 38.82 -2.76
C LEU A 261 -0.97 38.64 -1.30
N ALA A 262 -0.05 38.52 -0.34
CA ALA A 262 -0.38 38.45 1.09
C ALA A 262 -1.08 39.72 1.60
N ALA A 263 -0.64 40.91 1.13
CA ALA A 263 -1.27 42.18 1.46
C ALA A 263 -2.68 42.30 0.85
N GLN A 264 -2.82 41.94 -0.43
CA GLN A 264 -4.11 41.92 -1.12
C GLN A 264 -5.10 40.95 -0.47
N LEU A 265 -4.65 39.74 -0.11
CA LEU A 265 -5.46 38.78 0.64
C LEU A 265 -5.89 39.34 1.98
N THR A 266 -4.98 39.97 2.73
CA THR A 266 -5.34 40.54 4.04
C THR A 266 -6.44 41.59 3.89
N ASN A 267 -6.32 42.48 2.89
CA ASN A 267 -7.33 43.49 2.60
C ASN A 267 -8.67 42.86 2.19
N LEU A 268 -8.67 41.85 1.31
CA LEU A 268 -9.87 41.12 0.86
C LEU A 268 -10.57 40.39 2.02
N LEU A 269 -9.79 39.75 2.90
CA LEU A 269 -10.34 39.06 4.07
C LEU A 269 -10.97 40.04 5.06
N THR A 270 -10.45 41.27 5.17
CA THR A 270 -10.98 42.33 6.04
C THR A 270 -12.12 43.15 5.42
N SER A 271 -12.20 43.25 4.09
CA SER A 271 -13.17 44.11 3.39
C SER A 271 -14.57 43.50 3.26
N GLY A 272 -14.79 42.28 3.78
CA GLY A 272 -16.11 41.65 3.81
C GLY A 272 -16.66 41.22 2.45
N THR A 273 -15.83 41.20 1.40
CA THR A 273 -16.22 40.76 0.05
C THR A 273 -16.74 39.31 0.07
N SER A 274 -17.82 39.00 -0.66
CA SER A 274 -18.34 37.64 -0.72
C SER A 274 -17.29 36.67 -1.30
N LEU A 275 -17.03 35.57 -0.57
CA LEU A 275 -16.14 34.50 -1.04
C LEU A 275 -17.00 33.40 -1.68
N THR A 276 -16.76 33.11 -2.95
CA THR A 276 -17.32 31.95 -3.64
C THR A 276 -16.29 30.82 -3.69
N PRO A 277 -16.71 29.54 -3.85
CA PRO A 277 -15.79 28.42 -3.95
C PRO A 277 -14.74 28.61 -5.06
N GLU A 278 -15.15 29.10 -6.22
CA GLU A 278 -14.27 29.37 -7.36
C GLU A 278 -13.22 30.43 -7.04
N VAL A 279 -13.61 31.50 -6.33
CA VAL A 279 -12.68 32.55 -5.90
C VAL A 279 -11.65 31.98 -4.91
N VAL A 280 -12.07 31.13 -3.97
CA VAL A 280 -11.13 30.48 -3.04
C VAL A 280 -10.17 29.56 -3.79
N GLU A 281 -10.65 28.75 -4.74
CA GLU A 281 -9.77 27.88 -5.56
C GLU A 281 -8.76 28.69 -6.37
N ASN A 282 -9.20 29.79 -7.00
CA ASN A 282 -8.31 30.68 -7.75
C ASN A 282 -7.27 31.36 -6.85
N LEU A 283 -7.65 31.79 -5.65
CA LEU A 283 -6.73 32.37 -4.67
C LEU A 283 -5.73 31.32 -4.17
N VAL A 284 -6.17 30.09 -3.90
CA VAL A 284 -5.28 28.98 -3.53
C VAL A 284 -4.25 28.72 -4.62
N LEU A 285 -4.70 28.62 -5.89
CA LEU A 285 -3.80 28.45 -7.04
C LEU A 285 -2.81 29.61 -7.15
N ALA A 286 -3.28 30.85 -7.00
CA ALA A 286 -2.44 32.05 -7.06
C ALA A 286 -1.37 32.07 -5.95
N ILE A 287 -1.73 31.71 -4.70
CA ILE A 287 -0.77 31.63 -3.58
C ILE A 287 0.33 30.62 -3.88
N PHE A 288 -0.04 29.44 -4.40
CA PHE A 288 0.93 28.39 -4.66
C PHE A 288 1.77 28.63 -5.93
N GLN A 289 1.27 29.37 -6.91
CA GLN A 289 1.98 29.72 -8.14
C GLN A 289 2.80 31.02 -8.05
N ALA A 290 2.56 31.85 -7.03
CA ALA A 290 3.27 33.11 -6.84
C ALA A 290 4.80 32.94 -6.82
N THR A 291 5.47 33.87 -7.49
CA THR A 291 6.94 34.01 -7.51
C THR A 291 7.42 34.46 -6.13
N SER A 292 8.53 33.88 -5.70
CA SER A 292 9.07 34.07 -4.34
C SER A 292 10.53 33.65 -4.34
N ALA A 293 11.31 34.27 -3.46
CA ALA A 293 12.65 33.82 -3.16
C ALA A 293 12.63 32.39 -2.58
N GLU A 294 13.70 31.63 -2.80
CA GLU A 294 13.82 30.25 -2.30
C GLU A 294 13.46 30.16 -0.80
N GLY A 295 12.51 29.30 -0.43
CA GLY A 295 12.26 28.93 0.96
C GLY A 295 10.93 29.36 1.61
N GLU A 296 10.03 30.07 0.92
CA GLU A 296 8.75 30.52 1.53
C GLU A 296 7.60 29.48 1.44
N ALA A 297 7.89 28.20 1.66
CA ALA A 297 6.86 27.16 1.68
C ALA A 297 5.91 27.30 2.90
N LEU A 298 6.44 27.71 4.05
CA LEU A 298 5.65 27.90 5.27
C LEU A 298 4.66 29.06 5.14
N LEU A 299 5.09 30.19 4.57
CA LEU A 299 4.24 31.37 4.39
C LEU A 299 3.06 31.06 3.46
N ARG A 300 3.29 30.33 2.36
CA ARG A 300 2.20 29.86 1.48
C ARG A 300 1.17 29.02 2.23
N LEU A 301 1.63 28.07 3.04
CA LEU A 301 0.75 27.24 3.85
C LEU A 301 -0.03 28.07 4.87
N GLN A 302 0.59 29.06 5.51
CA GLN A 302 -0.08 29.95 6.47
C GLN A 302 -1.14 30.84 5.80
N LEU A 303 -0.86 31.36 4.61
CA LEU A 303 -1.82 32.16 3.84
C LEU A 303 -3.03 31.33 3.43
N VAL A 304 -2.80 30.10 2.97
CA VAL A 304 -3.87 29.17 2.62
C VAL A 304 -4.66 28.78 3.86
N ASP A 305 -4.01 28.46 4.97
CA ASP A 305 -4.69 28.13 6.24
C ASP A 305 -5.60 29.27 6.69
N ARG A 306 -5.12 30.52 6.65
CA ARG A 306 -5.93 31.70 6.96
C ARG A 306 -7.11 31.87 5.99
N LEU A 307 -6.89 31.70 4.70
CA LEU A 307 -7.94 31.78 3.68
C LEU A 307 -9.03 30.72 3.89
N LEU A 308 -8.62 29.48 4.19
CA LEU A 308 -9.52 28.36 4.45
C LEU A 308 -10.31 28.57 5.75
N LEU A 309 -9.66 29.05 6.82
CA LEU A 309 -10.34 29.39 8.08
C LEU A 309 -11.41 30.46 7.86
N THR A 310 -11.09 31.54 7.14
CA THR A 310 -12.08 32.59 6.84
C THR A 310 -13.21 32.08 5.94
N ALA A 311 -12.93 31.17 5.00
CA ALA A 311 -13.96 30.54 4.20
C ALA A 311 -14.91 29.68 5.07
N GLU A 312 -14.36 28.92 6.02
CA GLU A 312 -15.14 28.11 6.97
C GLU A 312 -15.99 28.99 7.91
N GLU A 313 -15.42 30.08 8.44
CA GLU A 313 -16.13 31.07 9.26
C GLU A 313 -17.32 31.71 8.52
N ARG A 314 -17.22 31.83 7.20
CA ARG A 314 -18.30 32.33 6.32
C ARG A 314 -19.27 31.23 5.86
N GLY A 315 -19.17 30.03 6.43
CA GLY A 315 -20.10 28.92 6.20
C GLY A 315 -19.80 28.09 4.95
N MET A 316 -18.62 28.20 4.35
CA MET A 316 -18.24 27.40 3.18
C MET A 316 -17.79 25.99 3.57
N ALA A 317 -18.15 24.99 2.76
CA ALA A 317 -17.72 23.61 2.95
C ALA A 317 -16.28 23.40 2.45
N VAL A 318 -15.30 23.74 3.29
CA VAL A 318 -13.86 23.63 2.96
C VAL A 318 -13.40 22.17 2.86
N GLN A 319 -14.02 21.26 3.61
CA GLN A 319 -13.72 19.82 3.58
C GLN A 319 -14.48 19.09 2.46
N SER A 320 -14.46 19.62 1.24
CA SER A 320 -15.04 18.96 0.07
C SER A 320 -13.97 18.25 -0.76
N ILE A 321 -14.37 17.22 -1.52
CA ILE A 321 -13.46 16.49 -2.43
C ILE A 321 -12.82 17.46 -3.44
N ASN A 322 -13.63 18.36 -4.02
CA ASN A 322 -13.16 19.37 -4.97
C ASN A 322 -12.07 20.25 -4.36
N MET A 323 -12.30 20.80 -3.17
CA MET A 323 -11.31 21.65 -2.49
C MET A 323 -10.02 20.88 -2.17
N LEU A 324 -10.11 19.63 -1.69
CA LEU A 324 -8.94 18.81 -1.41
C LEU A 324 -8.15 18.49 -2.69
N VAL A 325 -8.82 18.17 -3.78
CA VAL A 325 -8.17 17.93 -5.09
C VAL A 325 -7.49 19.20 -5.59
N SER A 326 -8.17 20.35 -5.52
CA SER A 326 -7.62 21.66 -5.89
C SER A 326 -6.40 22.04 -5.03
N LEU A 327 -6.44 21.78 -3.72
CA LEU A 327 -5.31 22.01 -2.81
C LEU A 327 -4.12 21.10 -3.14
N ILE A 328 -4.36 19.81 -3.37
CA ILE A 328 -3.31 18.85 -3.74
C ILE A 328 -2.67 19.27 -5.07
N GLU A 329 -3.48 19.57 -6.08
CA GLU A 329 -2.99 20.01 -7.39
C GLU A 329 -2.16 21.30 -7.28
N ALA A 330 -2.61 22.28 -6.50
CA ALA A 330 -1.91 23.54 -6.30
C ALA A 330 -0.57 23.34 -5.58
N VAL A 331 -0.55 22.52 -4.52
CA VAL A 331 0.68 22.16 -3.79
C VAL A 331 1.68 21.46 -4.72
N VAL A 332 1.21 20.46 -5.47
CA VAL A 332 2.04 19.68 -6.39
C VAL A 332 2.56 20.54 -7.54
N SER A 333 1.79 21.53 -8.00
CA SER A 333 2.20 22.41 -9.10
C SER A 333 3.07 23.59 -8.65
N SER A 334 3.27 23.80 -7.34
CA SER A 334 3.97 24.97 -6.79
C SER A 334 5.47 24.97 -7.10
N PRO A 335 6.07 26.05 -7.65
CA PRO A 335 7.52 26.10 -7.90
C PRO A 335 8.36 25.94 -6.63
N ALA A 336 7.85 26.31 -5.46
CA ALA A 336 8.55 26.24 -4.16
C ALA A 336 8.40 24.90 -3.43
N TYR A 337 8.11 23.82 -4.15
CA TYR A 337 7.92 22.49 -3.56
C TYR A 337 9.18 21.99 -2.87
N GLY A 338 9.01 21.62 -1.60
CA GLY A 338 10.06 21.11 -0.74
C GLY A 338 9.47 20.20 0.34
N PRO A 339 10.24 19.86 1.39
CA PRO A 339 9.82 18.87 2.38
C PRO A 339 8.55 19.29 3.16
N GLN A 340 8.35 20.59 3.37
CA GLN A 340 7.15 21.10 4.05
C GLN A 340 5.90 20.91 3.20
N LEU A 341 5.97 21.24 1.90
CA LEU A 341 4.87 21.09 0.95
C LEU A 341 4.59 19.60 0.65
N GLU A 342 5.62 18.76 0.61
CA GLU A 342 5.42 17.31 0.50
C GLU A 342 4.69 16.76 1.74
N ARG A 343 5.03 17.22 2.95
CA ARG A 343 4.30 16.83 4.16
C ARG A 343 2.85 17.29 4.13
N ALA A 344 2.60 18.53 3.69
CA ALA A 344 1.25 19.05 3.54
C ALA A 344 0.45 18.22 2.51
N GLN A 345 1.05 17.90 1.36
CA GLN A 345 0.46 17.03 0.35
C GLN A 345 0.06 15.67 0.94
N ARG A 346 0.96 14.98 1.67
CA ARG A 346 0.65 13.67 2.28
C ARG A 346 -0.53 13.76 3.26
N ASN A 347 -0.62 14.84 4.03
CA ASN A 347 -1.74 15.06 4.93
C ASN A 347 -3.05 15.26 4.16
N LEU A 348 -3.05 16.05 3.08
CA LEU A 348 -4.21 16.26 2.23
C LEU A 348 -4.64 14.97 1.51
N GLU A 349 -3.68 14.19 1.00
CA GLU A 349 -3.93 12.87 0.40
C GLU A 349 -4.55 11.91 1.42
N TYR A 350 -4.08 11.91 2.67
CA TYR A 350 -4.67 11.12 3.75
C TYR A 350 -6.12 11.53 4.03
N LEU A 351 -6.41 12.83 4.07
CA LEU A 351 -7.78 13.33 4.23
C LEU A 351 -8.67 12.91 3.06
N LEU A 352 -8.18 13.02 1.82
CA LEU A 352 -8.91 12.58 0.62
C LEU A 352 -9.24 11.08 0.68
N LEU A 353 -8.28 10.23 1.08
CA LEU A 353 -8.49 8.80 1.26
C LEU A 353 -9.50 8.49 2.37
N SER A 354 -9.51 9.29 3.44
CA SER A 354 -10.42 9.10 4.58
C SER A 354 -11.90 9.31 4.22
N MET A 355 -12.19 10.07 3.16
CA MET A 355 -13.56 10.32 2.69
C MET A 355 -14.25 9.09 2.09
N ARG A 356 -13.49 8.06 1.67
CA ARG A 356 -14.01 6.79 1.11
C ARG A 356 -15.05 6.96 -0.02
N LYS A 357 -14.93 8.03 -0.82
CA LYS A 357 -15.78 8.30 -1.98
C LYS A 357 -14.96 8.20 -3.26
N PRO A 358 -15.55 7.73 -4.38
CA PRO A 358 -14.87 7.73 -5.66
C PRO A 358 -14.63 9.17 -6.12
N LEU A 359 -13.46 9.40 -6.73
CA LEU A 359 -13.17 10.66 -7.40
C LEU A 359 -13.94 10.70 -8.73
N GLU A 360 -14.40 11.89 -9.09
CA GLU A 360 -14.93 12.13 -10.42
C GLU A 360 -13.82 12.01 -11.49
N HIS A 361 -14.23 11.78 -12.73
CA HIS A 361 -13.32 11.64 -13.86
C HIS A 361 -12.40 12.87 -14.00
N SER A 362 -12.99 14.07 -13.97
CA SER A 362 -12.26 15.35 -14.05
C SER A 362 -11.21 15.51 -12.94
N GLN A 363 -11.58 15.19 -11.70
CA GLN A 363 -10.69 15.24 -10.53
C GLN A 363 -9.52 14.27 -10.68
N THR A 364 -9.80 13.05 -11.16
CA THR A 364 -8.77 12.02 -11.33
C THR A 364 -7.77 12.42 -12.41
N MET A 365 -8.26 12.98 -13.52
CA MET A 365 -7.42 13.51 -14.61
C MET A 365 -6.52 14.68 -14.16
N ARG A 366 -7.05 15.60 -13.35
CA ARG A 366 -6.28 16.72 -12.75
C ARG A 366 -5.12 16.21 -11.90
N LEU A 367 -5.41 15.30 -10.95
CA LEU A 367 -4.37 14.73 -10.08
C LEU A 367 -3.32 13.94 -10.86
N MET A 368 -3.73 13.12 -11.84
CA MET A 368 -2.79 12.40 -12.70
C MET A 368 -1.87 13.36 -13.46
N THR A 369 -2.41 14.46 -14.00
CA THR A 369 -1.62 15.46 -14.72
C THR A 369 -0.62 16.15 -13.80
N ALA A 370 -1.04 16.53 -12.59
CA ALA A 370 -0.16 17.14 -11.58
C ALA A 370 0.99 16.19 -11.17
N TYR A 371 0.69 14.92 -10.86
CA TYR A 371 1.71 13.93 -10.48
C TYR A 371 2.66 13.59 -11.63
N ALA A 372 2.15 13.55 -12.87
CA ALA A 372 2.98 13.36 -14.06
C ALA A 372 3.98 14.51 -14.24
N GLY A 373 3.55 15.77 -14.05
CA GLY A 373 4.44 16.94 -14.13
C GLY A 373 5.62 16.87 -13.16
N ARG A 374 5.41 16.29 -11.98
CA ARG A 374 6.45 16.04 -10.96
C ARG A 374 7.24 14.75 -11.12
N ARG A 375 6.86 13.89 -12.09
CA ARG A 375 7.38 12.51 -12.22
C ARG A 375 7.16 11.67 -10.95
N ALA A 376 6.09 11.93 -10.21
CA ALA A 376 5.70 11.16 -9.04
C ALA A 376 4.94 9.89 -9.46
N TRP A 377 5.65 8.92 -10.04
CA TRP A 377 5.05 7.76 -10.70
C TRP A 377 4.20 6.87 -9.79
N ASP A 378 4.60 6.69 -8.54
CA ASP A 378 3.82 5.86 -7.60
C ASP A 378 2.41 6.43 -7.39
N ARG A 379 2.33 7.74 -7.13
CA ARG A 379 1.06 8.47 -6.96
C ARG A 379 0.26 8.55 -8.25
N PHE A 380 0.94 8.76 -9.39
CA PHE A 380 0.31 8.74 -10.71
C PHE A 380 -0.43 7.41 -10.94
N TRP A 381 0.25 6.28 -10.73
CA TRP A 381 -0.32 4.96 -10.94
C TRP A 381 -1.37 4.59 -9.90
N ASP A 382 -1.22 5.02 -8.65
CA ASP A 382 -2.24 4.81 -7.62
C ASP A 382 -3.52 5.59 -7.92
N THR A 383 -3.40 6.80 -8.48
CA THR A 383 -4.53 7.61 -8.93
C THR A 383 -5.22 6.95 -10.13
N PHE A 384 -4.45 6.45 -11.10
CA PHE A 384 -5.00 5.70 -12.24
C PHE A 384 -5.72 4.42 -11.83
N ARG A 385 -5.24 3.74 -10.78
CA ARG A 385 -5.88 2.53 -10.23
C ARG A 385 -7.08 2.83 -9.33
N ALA A 386 -7.30 4.08 -8.91
CA ALA A 386 -8.31 4.42 -7.93
C ALA A 386 -9.75 4.10 -8.40
N PRO A 387 -10.20 4.43 -9.63
CA PRO A 387 -11.56 4.13 -10.08
C PRO A 387 -11.89 2.63 -10.04
N ALA A 388 -10.94 1.79 -10.43
CA ALA A 388 -11.11 0.33 -10.43
C ALA A 388 -11.36 -0.24 -9.03
N ARG A 389 -10.86 0.40 -7.96
CA ARG A 389 -11.12 -0.01 -6.56
C ARG A 389 -12.58 0.20 -6.15
N PHE A 390 -13.28 1.11 -6.84
CA PHE A 390 -14.71 1.37 -6.66
C PHE A 390 -15.57 0.67 -7.73
N CYS A 391 -14.99 -0.25 -8.51
CA CYS A 391 -15.65 -0.91 -9.64
C CYS A 391 -16.19 0.08 -10.70
N ILE A 392 -15.53 1.23 -10.85
CA ILE A 392 -15.86 2.23 -11.87
C ILE A 392 -14.96 2.02 -13.09
N PRO A 393 -15.53 1.90 -14.30
CA PRO A 393 -14.73 1.72 -15.52
C PRO A 393 -13.94 2.98 -15.83
N ARG A 394 -12.73 2.81 -16.38
CA ARG A 394 -11.87 3.93 -16.77
C ARG A 394 -12.21 4.37 -18.20
N PRO A 395 -12.46 5.67 -18.43
CA PRO A 395 -12.77 6.18 -19.76
C PRO A 395 -11.52 6.24 -20.65
N ALA A 396 -11.75 6.35 -21.97
CA ALA A 396 -10.70 6.37 -22.98
C ALA A 396 -9.66 7.50 -22.78
N GLU A 397 -10.11 8.68 -22.36
CA GLU A 397 -9.27 9.86 -22.07
C GLU A 397 -8.19 9.57 -21.02
N MET A 398 -8.49 8.67 -20.07
CA MET A 398 -7.57 8.29 -19.01
C MET A 398 -6.41 7.45 -19.57
N TYR A 399 -6.71 6.53 -20.48
CA TYR A 399 -5.70 5.74 -21.19
C TYR A 399 -4.88 6.62 -22.14
N GLU A 400 -5.53 7.56 -22.82
CA GLU A 400 -4.85 8.57 -23.63
C GLU A 400 -3.81 9.34 -22.81
N LEU A 401 -4.20 9.86 -21.64
CA LEU A 401 -3.30 10.59 -20.75
C LEU A 401 -2.10 9.73 -20.34
N VAL A 402 -2.31 8.47 -19.98
CA VAL A 402 -1.23 7.54 -19.63
C VAL A 402 -0.24 7.38 -20.79
N TYR A 403 -0.72 7.07 -21.99
CA TYR A 403 0.17 6.87 -23.14
C TYR A 403 0.87 8.16 -23.55
N ARG A 404 0.18 9.31 -23.50
CA ARG A 404 0.76 10.62 -23.81
C ARG A 404 1.90 10.96 -22.84
N VAL A 405 1.66 10.82 -21.53
CA VAL A 405 2.66 11.08 -20.49
C VAL A 405 3.86 10.15 -20.65
N LEU A 406 3.65 8.84 -20.83
CA LEU A 406 4.75 7.89 -21.00
C LEU A 406 5.54 8.13 -22.29
N ALA A 407 4.87 8.40 -23.41
CA ALA A 407 5.57 8.72 -24.65
C ALA A 407 6.44 9.98 -24.49
N SER A 408 5.97 10.98 -23.74
CA SER A 408 6.71 12.22 -23.46
C SER A 408 7.95 12.03 -22.58
N THR A 409 8.02 11.00 -21.73
CA THR A 409 9.21 10.76 -20.89
C THR A 409 10.39 10.23 -21.70
N ARG A 410 10.11 9.63 -22.87
CA ARG A 410 11.09 8.94 -23.74
C ARG A 410 11.88 7.84 -23.03
N ASP A 411 11.36 7.29 -21.93
CA ASP A 411 12.00 6.18 -21.21
C ASP A 411 11.42 4.84 -21.66
N SER A 412 12.23 4.06 -22.38
CA SER A 412 11.82 2.77 -22.94
C SER A 412 11.39 1.77 -21.87
N LYS A 413 12.04 1.74 -20.69
CA LYS A 413 11.69 0.78 -19.64
C LYS A 413 10.30 1.03 -19.09
N GLN A 414 9.99 2.30 -18.83
CA GLN A 414 8.67 2.70 -18.31
C GLN A 414 7.56 2.40 -19.33
N CYS A 415 7.80 2.67 -20.62
CA CYS A 415 6.87 2.33 -21.69
C CYS A 415 6.63 0.82 -21.77
N ILE A 416 7.69 0.01 -21.74
CA ILE A 416 7.60 -1.47 -21.77
C ILE A 416 6.76 -1.98 -20.60
N ASP A 417 7.10 -1.55 -19.38
CA ASP A 417 6.42 -2.02 -18.18
C ASP A 417 4.95 -1.59 -18.15
N ALA A 418 4.65 -0.35 -18.54
CA ALA A 418 3.27 0.12 -18.64
C ALA A 418 2.46 -0.62 -19.72
N LEU A 419 3.00 -0.76 -20.93
CA LEU A 419 2.31 -1.43 -22.05
C LEU A 419 1.92 -2.87 -21.69
N ARG A 420 2.74 -3.59 -20.92
CA ARG A 420 2.46 -4.99 -20.55
C ARG A 420 1.19 -5.19 -19.73
N TRP A 421 0.74 -4.19 -18.97
CA TRP A 421 -0.47 -4.33 -18.14
C TRP A 421 -1.57 -3.31 -18.48
N VAL A 422 -1.24 -2.08 -18.87
CA VAL A 422 -2.23 -1.05 -19.23
C VAL A 422 -2.99 -1.44 -20.50
N TYR A 423 -2.30 -1.94 -21.53
CA TYR A 423 -2.95 -2.31 -22.79
C TYR A 423 -3.93 -3.50 -22.63
N PRO A 424 -3.57 -4.61 -21.96
CA PRO A 424 -4.53 -5.67 -21.67
C PRO A 424 -5.69 -5.24 -20.77
N GLU A 425 -5.49 -4.28 -19.85
CA GLU A 425 -6.57 -3.74 -19.02
C GLU A 425 -7.54 -2.90 -19.85
N MET A 426 -7.03 -2.05 -20.74
CA MET A 426 -7.83 -1.22 -21.65
C MET A 426 -8.87 -2.04 -22.43
N LEU A 427 -8.47 -3.21 -22.93
CA LEU A 427 -9.34 -4.12 -23.67
C LEU A 427 -10.32 -4.91 -22.79
N LYS A 428 -10.09 -4.99 -21.48
CA LYS A 428 -10.94 -5.71 -20.51
C LYS A 428 -11.93 -4.80 -19.80
N GLU A 429 -11.86 -3.49 -20.02
CA GLU A 429 -12.84 -2.54 -19.49
C GLU A 429 -14.26 -2.87 -19.96
N VAL A 430 -15.25 -2.39 -19.21
CA VAL A 430 -16.66 -2.54 -19.55
C VAL A 430 -17.28 -1.14 -19.60
N PRO A 431 -17.51 -0.56 -20.80
CA PRO A 431 -17.24 -1.11 -22.13
C PRO A 431 -15.73 -1.14 -22.48
N PRO A 432 -15.28 -2.04 -23.37
CA PRO A 432 -13.88 -2.10 -23.80
C PRO A 432 -13.44 -0.79 -24.44
N VAL A 433 -12.25 -0.31 -24.07
CA VAL A 433 -11.64 0.87 -24.67
C VAL A 433 -10.82 0.42 -25.87
N TYR A 434 -11.15 0.96 -27.05
CA TYR A 434 -10.48 0.62 -28.30
C TYR A 434 -9.45 1.69 -28.69
N PRO A 435 -8.40 1.31 -29.44
CA PRO A 435 -7.40 2.26 -29.93
C PRO A 435 -7.97 3.07 -31.11
N THR A 436 -8.76 4.10 -30.82
CA THR A 436 -9.28 5.06 -31.79
C THR A 436 -8.88 6.50 -31.42
N GLY A 437 -8.90 7.40 -32.40
CA GLY A 437 -8.57 8.81 -32.19
C GLY A 437 -7.22 9.04 -31.52
N MET A 438 -7.20 9.84 -30.45
CA MET A 438 -5.97 10.19 -29.72
C MET A 438 -5.37 9.01 -28.96
N VAL A 439 -6.19 8.07 -28.49
CA VAL A 439 -5.70 6.85 -27.81
C VAL A 439 -4.80 6.05 -28.74
N TYR A 440 -5.18 5.90 -30.00
CA TYR A 440 -4.35 5.24 -31.02
C TYR A 440 -3.02 5.95 -31.24
N THR A 441 -3.06 7.26 -31.47
CA THR A 441 -1.86 8.07 -31.76
C THR A 441 -0.83 7.95 -30.64
N TRP A 442 -1.26 8.13 -29.39
CA TRP A 442 -0.36 8.07 -28.24
C TRP A 442 0.05 6.64 -27.87
N LEU A 443 -0.83 5.65 -28.05
CA LEU A 443 -0.48 4.24 -27.88
C LEU A 443 0.61 3.84 -28.89
N LYS A 444 0.46 4.20 -30.17
CA LYS A 444 1.48 3.95 -31.20
C LYS A 444 2.80 4.65 -30.83
N ALA A 445 2.76 5.91 -30.41
CA ALA A 445 3.96 6.62 -29.96
C ALA A 445 4.64 5.93 -28.77
N CYS A 446 3.88 5.44 -27.79
CA CYS A 446 4.41 4.70 -26.64
C CYS A 446 5.07 3.36 -27.06
N ILE A 447 4.47 2.64 -28.02
CA ILE A 447 5.05 1.42 -28.58
C ILE A 447 6.36 1.70 -29.30
N LEU A 448 6.46 2.78 -30.07
CA LEU A 448 7.69 3.18 -30.76
C LEU A 448 8.81 3.60 -29.80
N VAL A 449 8.48 4.18 -28.65
CA VAL A 449 9.47 4.45 -27.59
C VAL A 449 9.96 3.16 -26.95
N ALA A 450 9.08 2.16 -26.79
CA ALA A 450 9.44 0.84 -26.23
C ALA A 450 10.28 -0.01 -27.20
N ASP A 451 9.91 -0.05 -28.48
CA ASP A 451 10.65 -0.71 -29.56
C ASP A 451 10.67 0.16 -30.82
N PRO A 452 11.74 0.96 -31.03
CA PRO A 452 11.84 1.85 -32.18
C PRO A 452 11.82 1.14 -33.54
N ALA A 453 12.20 -0.13 -33.60
CA ALA A 453 12.20 -0.91 -34.83
C ALA A 453 10.86 -1.61 -35.08
N ALA A 454 9.84 -1.42 -34.23
CA ALA A 454 8.59 -2.15 -34.34
C ALA A 454 7.83 -1.87 -35.64
N GLU A 455 7.79 -0.61 -36.08
CA GLU A 455 7.09 -0.19 -37.30
C GLU A 455 7.82 -0.69 -38.56
N ASP A 456 9.13 -0.51 -38.62
CA ASP A 456 9.95 -1.01 -39.74
C ASP A 456 9.84 -2.53 -39.89
N LEU A 457 9.87 -3.26 -38.78
CA LEU A 457 9.75 -4.73 -38.79
C LEU A 457 8.33 -5.21 -39.12
N LEU A 458 7.30 -4.40 -38.86
CA LEU A 458 5.92 -4.73 -39.19
C LEU A 458 5.67 -4.57 -40.69
N HIS A 459 6.15 -3.49 -41.30
CA HIS A 459 5.97 -3.22 -42.73
C HIS A 459 6.98 -3.96 -43.61
N ASN A 460 8.24 -4.04 -43.17
CA ASN A 460 9.35 -4.66 -43.89
C ASN A 460 9.97 -5.80 -43.07
N PRO A 461 9.27 -6.93 -42.88
CA PRO A 461 9.84 -8.06 -42.16
C PRO A 461 11.05 -8.60 -42.94
N PRO A 462 12.21 -8.82 -42.29
CA PRO A 462 13.39 -9.39 -42.93
C PRO A 462 13.04 -10.74 -43.58
N PRO A 463 13.49 -11.01 -44.82
CA PRO A 463 13.11 -12.21 -45.56
C PRO A 463 13.52 -13.45 -44.78
N ALA A 464 12.61 -14.42 -44.71
CA ALA A 464 12.78 -15.63 -43.90
C ALA A 464 14.06 -16.40 -44.25
N ASP A 465 14.59 -16.24 -45.46
CA ASP A 465 15.80 -16.95 -45.90
C ASP A 465 17.10 -16.27 -45.44
N SER A 466 17.05 -14.99 -45.04
CA SER A 466 18.20 -14.24 -44.54
C SER A 466 18.49 -14.42 -43.04
N LEU A 467 17.56 -15.03 -42.30
CA LEU A 467 17.60 -15.11 -40.84
C LEU A 467 17.89 -16.52 -40.34
N ASP A 468 18.91 -16.62 -39.49
CA ASP A 468 19.19 -17.81 -38.69
C ASP A 468 17.98 -18.24 -37.85
N THR A 469 17.92 -19.52 -37.48
CA THR A 469 16.84 -20.09 -36.64
C THR A 469 16.65 -19.32 -35.32
N ILE A 470 17.72 -18.73 -34.78
CA ILE A 470 17.71 -17.86 -33.60
C ILE A 470 17.13 -16.49 -33.92
N GLY A 471 17.47 -15.90 -35.07
CA GLY A 471 16.91 -14.64 -35.57
C GLY A 471 15.40 -14.74 -35.80
N LYS A 472 14.93 -15.84 -36.40
CA LYS A 472 13.50 -16.15 -36.57
C LYS A 472 12.76 -16.23 -35.23
N ARG A 473 13.38 -16.84 -34.22
CA ARG A 473 12.80 -16.93 -32.86
C ARG A 473 12.82 -15.59 -32.13
N ARG A 474 13.85 -14.76 -32.30
CA ARG A 474 13.93 -13.41 -31.71
C ARG A 474 12.88 -12.48 -32.31
N LEU A 475 12.72 -12.49 -33.63
CA LEU A 475 11.70 -11.70 -34.33
C LEU A 475 10.27 -12.10 -33.87
N LYS A 476 9.99 -13.42 -33.81
CA LYS A 476 8.70 -13.92 -33.28
C LYS A 476 8.46 -13.64 -31.79
N ARG A 477 9.52 -13.37 -31.01
CA ARG A 477 9.45 -13.07 -29.57
C ARG A 477 9.47 -11.58 -29.26
N ARG A 478 9.59 -10.70 -30.26
CA ARG A 478 9.45 -9.25 -30.05
C ARG A 478 7.99 -8.95 -29.78
N GLU A 479 7.66 -8.85 -28.49
CA GLU A 479 6.31 -8.66 -27.96
C GLU A 479 5.62 -7.44 -28.59
N PHE A 480 6.35 -6.32 -28.74
CA PHE A 480 5.79 -5.05 -29.20
C PHE A 480 5.46 -4.99 -30.69
N VAL A 481 6.13 -5.79 -31.55
CA VAL A 481 5.72 -5.95 -32.96
C VAL A 481 4.36 -6.65 -33.04
N GLY A 482 4.14 -7.66 -32.20
CA GLY A 482 2.85 -8.35 -32.10
C GLY A 482 1.74 -7.46 -31.55
N VAL A 483 2.05 -6.65 -30.52
CA VAL A 483 1.11 -5.67 -29.97
C VAL A 483 0.77 -4.60 -31.02
N LEU A 484 1.77 -4.05 -31.72
CA LEU A 484 1.55 -3.04 -32.77
C LEU A 484 0.64 -3.57 -33.87
N LYS A 485 0.88 -4.80 -34.36
CA LYS A 485 0.01 -5.45 -35.33
C LYS A 485 -1.43 -5.55 -34.84
N GLY A 486 -1.63 -6.02 -33.60
CA GLY A 486 -2.97 -6.12 -33.02
C GLY A 486 -3.67 -4.77 -32.86
N VAL A 487 -2.91 -3.72 -32.54
CA VAL A 487 -3.42 -2.34 -32.47
C VAL A 487 -3.84 -1.82 -33.84
N GLU A 488 -3.03 -2.04 -34.88
CA GLU A 488 -3.36 -1.65 -36.26
C GLU A 488 -4.59 -2.40 -36.80
N ASP A 489 -4.66 -3.72 -36.57
CA ASP A 489 -5.81 -4.55 -36.97
C ASP A 489 -7.11 -4.06 -36.31
N LEU A 490 -7.07 -3.78 -35.00
CA LEU A 490 -8.21 -3.23 -34.26
C LEU A 490 -8.58 -1.83 -34.77
N HIS A 491 -7.61 -0.96 -34.96
CA HIS A 491 -7.83 0.39 -35.45
C HIS A 491 -8.51 0.39 -36.83
N GLN A 492 -8.01 -0.40 -37.78
CA GLN A 492 -8.60 -0.54 -39.12
C GLN A 492 -10.03 -1.10 -39.06
N HIS A 493 -10.28 -2.08 -38.18
CA HIS A 493 -11.61 -2.63 -38.00
C HIS A 493 -12.61 -1.57 -37.51
N PHE A 494 -12.23 -0.74 -36.53
CA PHE A 494 -13.09 0.33 -36.01
C PHE A 494 -13.31 1.47 -37.00
N VAL A 495 -12.24 1.96 -37.65
CA VAL A 495 -12.36 2.98 -38.71
C VAL A 495 -13.25 2.46 -39.85
N GLY A 496 -13.11 1.19 -40.22
CA GLY A 496 -13.97 0.54 -41.20
C GLY A 496 -15.45 0.43 -40.78
N GLN A 497 -15.72 0.25 -39.48
CA GLN A 497 -17.10 0.25 -38.95
C GLN A 497 -17.70 1.66 -38.92
N GLU A 498 -16.94 2.67 -38.49
CA GLU A 498 -17.36 4.07 -38.50
C GLU A 498 -17.68 4.54 -39.93
N ALA A 499 -16.80 4.28 -40.89
CA ALA A 499 -17.04 4.61 -42.30
C ALA A 499 -18.29 3.93 -42.87
N ARG A 500 -18.57 2.68 -42.48
CA ARG A 500 -19.83 1.99 -42.85
C ARG A 500 -21.05 2.63 -42.21
N ALA A 501 -20.97 3.01 -40.94
CA ALA A 501 -22.05 3.66 -40.22
C ALA A 501 -22.35 5.06 -40.78
N GLU A 502 -21.31 5.84 -41.10
CA GLU A 502 -21.45 7.14 -41.76
C GLU A 502 -22.07 7.03 -43.14
N ARG A 503 -21.61 6.06 -43.95
CA ARG A 503 -22.21 5.77 -45.25
C ARG A 503 -23.69 5.37 -45.12
N ALA A 504 -24.05 4.55 -44.14
CA ALA A 504 -25.43 4.18 -43.86
C ALA A 504 -26.28 5.39 -43.43
N ARG A 505 -25.74 6.29 -42.58
CA ARG A 505 -26.39 7.54 -42.19
C ARG A 505 -26.58 8.48 -43.37
N ALA A 506 -25.58 8.61 -44.24
CA ALA A 506 -25.65 9.42 -45.46
C ALA A 506 -26.74 8.89 -46.42
N LEU A 507 -26.80 7.57 -46.62
CA LEU A 507 -27.85 6.93 -47.40
C LEU A 507 -29.24 7.15 -46.77
N ASN A 508 -29.39 6.96 -45.46
CA ASN A 508 -30.65 7.22 -44.78
C ASN A 508 -31.11 8.68 -44.90
N ARG A 509 -30.20 9.66 -44.80
CA ARG A 509 -30.52 11.08 -45.03
C ARG A 509 -31.03 11.34 -46.45
N LEU A 510 -30.46 10.69 -47.45
CA LEU A 510 -30.91 10.78 -48.84
C LEU A 510 -32.32 10.16 -49.01
N TYR A 511 -32.60 9.04 -48.35
CA TYR A 511 -33.92 8.41 -48.37
C TYR A 511 -34.99 9.21 -47.60
N THR A 512 -34.66 9.83 -46.47
CA THR A 512 -35.60 10.65 -45.69
C THR A 512 -35.82 12.05 -46.26
N GLY A 513 -34.92 12.55 -47.11
CA GLY A 513 -35.03 13.84 -47.79
C GLY A 513 -35.98 13.86 -49.00
N HIS A 514 -36.62 12.74 -49.34
CA HIS A 514 -37.58 12.62 -50.44
C HIS A 514 -39.05 12.55 -50.01
N VAL A 515 -39.35 12.73 -48.73
CA VAL A 515 -40.73 12.93 -48.25
C VAL A 515 -40.93 14.42 -47.98
N ALA A 516 -41.22 15.18 -49.04
CA ALA A 516 -41.74 16.53 -48.90
C ALA A 516 -43.16 16.46 -48.32
N PRO A 517 -43.56 17.37 -47.42
CA PRO A 517 -44.93 17.47 -46.96
C PRO A 517 -45.79 18.05 -48.10
N GLU A 518 -46.86 17.34 -48.47
CA GLU A 518 -47.99 17.91 -49.25
C GLU A 518 -48.81 18.90 -48.42
#